data_AF-A0A5M8E9B2-F1
#
_entry.id   AF-A0A5M8E9B2-F1
#
_cell.length_a   1.000
_cell.length_b   1.000
_cell.length_c   1.000
_cell.angle_alpha   90.00
_cell.angle_beta   90.00
_cell.angle_gamma   90.00
#
_symmetry.space_group_name_H-M   'P 1'
#
loop_
_entity.id
_entity.type
_entity.pdbx_description
1 polymer ?
#
loop_
_entity_poly.entity_id
_entity_poly.type
_entity_poly.pdbx_seq_one_letter_code
_entity_poly.pdbx_strand_id
1 'polypeptide(L)'
;METVFIRQIGIHPWDQLYPSHDENYITVTLLNQDYAGMWKTWCEFSSRITEKWPKIVQWHTHLSPCYSKSEEYILQKNFYKKSHPADILRKNEFTNIYSQIINLDCNPLQINPDCMACYRTSVTLMQNNESNLEHLWHNLSTLTNISKTDDFKLILSDEKSISFRFYDAETHGVAQLICHSKHLPSLNETIHKINLEEIQQNGVYEYIHR
;
A
#
# COMPACT_ATOMS: atom_id res chain seq x y z
N MET A 1 16.06 -4.78 16.28
CA MET A 1 15.31 -5.89 16.93
C MET A 1 14.65 -6.76 15.87
N GLU A 2 14.15 -7.93 16.25
CA GLU A 2 13.38 -8.79 15.34
C GLU A 2 12.00 -8.20 15.09
N THR A 3 11.55 -8.24 13.83
CA THR A 3 10.21 -7.80 13.42
C THR A 3 9.16 -8.77 13.95
N VAL A 4 8.05 -8.23 14.45
CA VAL A 4 6.86 -9.00 14.85
C VAL A 4 5.68 -8.68 13.94
N PHE A 5 4.60 -9.47 14.01
CA PHE A 5 3.38 -9.17 13.28
C PHE A 5 2.12 -9.30 14.12
N ILE A 6 1.07 -8.62 13.68
CA ILE A 6 -0.30 -8.72 14.21
C ILE A 6 -1.21 -9.09 13.04
N ARG A 7 -2.20 -9.92 13.32
CA ARG A 7 -3.24 -10.31 12.37
C ARG A 7 -4.60 -9.91 12.88
N GLN A 8 -5.39 -9.28 12.02
CA GLN A 8 -6.74 -8.82 12.35
C GLN A 8 -7.72 -9.17 11.22
N ILE A 9 -8.88 -9.72 11.58
CA ILE A 9 -9.98 -9.99 10.65
C ILE A 9 -10.64 -8.66 10.28
N GLY A 10 -10.72 -8.39 8.98
CA GLY A 10 -11.23 -7.15 8.41
C GLY A 10 -10.16 -6.15 7.99
N ILE A 11 -10.56 -4.87 7.86
CA ILE A 11 -9.73 -3.75 7.40
C ILE A 11 -9.41 -2.89 8.62
N HIS A 12 -8.15 -2.90 9.06
CA HIS A 12 -7.65 -2.20 10.26
C HIS A 12 -6.46 -1.29 9.92
N PRO A 13 -6.66 -0.18 9.20
CA PRO A 13 -5.57 0.70 8.83
C PRO A 13 -4.97 1.35 10.08
N TRP A 14 -3.64 1.39 10.17
CA TRP A 14 -2.91 1.84 11.36
C TRP A 14 -3.21 3.28 11.74
N ASP A 15 -3.44 4.13 10.74
CA ASP A 15 -3.72 5.56 10.91
C ASP A 15 -5.21 5.89 11.08
N GLN A 16 -6.10 4.88 11.11
CA GLN A 16 -7.54 5.07 11.17
C GLN A 16 -8.14 4.55 12.49
N LEU A 17 -9.01 5.38 13.09
CA LEU A 17 -9.66 5.06 14.37
C LEU A 17 -10.76 3.99 14.26
N TYR A 18 -11.39 3.88 13.09
CA TYR A 18 -12.58 3.05 12.89
C TYR A 18 -12.26 1.89 11.95
N PRO A 19 -11.99 0.70 12.49
CA PRO A 19 -11.78 -0.49 11.66
C PRO A 19 -13.11 -1.01 11.11
N SER A 20 -13.00 -1.88 10.10
CA SER A 20 -14.11 -2.67 9.58
C SER A 20 -13.86 -4.14 9.89
N HIS A 21 -14.86 -4.85 10.43
CA HIS A 21 -14.77 -6.27 10.77
C HIS A 21 -15.29 -7.20 9.65
N ASP A 22 -15.25 -6.73 8.41
CA ASP A 22 -15.67 -7.50 7.23
C ASP A 22 -14.75 -8.72 7.02
N GLU A 23 -15.28 -9.92 7.25
CA GLU A 23 -14.54 -11.19 7.21
C GLU A 23 -13.98 -11.55 5.82
N ASN A 24 -14.43 -10.85 4.77
CA ASN A 24 -13.86 -10.98 3.43
C ASN A 24 -12.45 -10.40 3.35
N TYR A 25 -12.03 -9.61 4.34
CA TYR A 25 -10.73 -8.96 4.37
C TYR A 25 -9.89 -9.42 5.55
N ILE A 26 -8.58 -9.29 5.41
CA ILE A 26 -7.61 -9.49 6.46
C ILE A 26 -6.61 -8.34 6.44
N THR A 27 -6.22 -7.90 7.63
CA THR A 27 -5.11 -6.96 7.83
C THR A 27 -3.99 -7.67 8.55
N VAL A 28 -2.78 -7.60 7.98
CA VAL A 28 -1.55 -8.03 8.63
C VAL A 28 -0.67 -6.80 8.82
N THR A 29 -0.30 -6.53 10.07
CA THR A 29 0.56 -5.41 10.44
C THR A 29 1.90 -5.96 10.88
N LEU A 30 2.98 -5.57 10.22
CA LEU A 30 4.35 -5.84 10.64
C LEU A 30 4.87 -4.65 11.44
N LEU A 31 5.63 -4.94 12.50
CA LEU A 31 6.19 -3.93 13.41
C LEU A 31 7.67 -4.19 13.64
N ASN A 32 8.47 -3.14 13.53
CA ASN A 32 9.85 -3.11 13.99
C ASN A 32 10.10 -1.83 14.79
N GLN A 33 11.00 -1.88 15.77
CA GLN A 33 11.37 -0.70 16.57
C GLN A 33 12.10 0.39 15.78
N ASP A 34 12.56 0.09 14.56
CA ASP A 34 13.14 1.09 13.69
C ASP A 34 12.67 0.93 12.23
N TYR A 35 12.62 2.05 11.52
CA TYR A 35 12.16 2.10 10.13
C TYR A 35 13.02 1.23 9.19
N ALA A 36 14.34 1.22 9.37
CA ALA A 36 15.25 0.49 8.49
C ALA A 36 15.10 -1.04 8.63
N GLY A 37 14.96 -1.52 9.87
CA GLY A 37 14.60 -2.89 10.20
C GLY A 37 13.25 -3.26 9.59
N MET A 38 12.27 -2.36 9.68
CA MET A 38 10.96 -2.60 9.07
C MET A 38 11.03 -2.71 7.55
N TRP A 39 11.72 -1.77 6.90
CA TRP A 39 11.92 -1.77 5.46
C TRP A 39 12.59 -3.06 4.99
N LYS A 40 13.65 -3.50 5.68
CA LYS A 40 14.34 -4.76 5.38
C LYS A 40 13.40 -5.96 5.44
N THR A 41 12.61 -6.09 6.50
CA THR A 41 11.67 -7.21 6.63
C THR A 41 10.58 -7.15 5.56
N TRP A 42 10.08 -5.96 5.24
CA TRP A 42 9.12 -5.82 4.17
C TRP A 42 9.70 -6.19 2.81
N CYS A 43 10.95 -5.80 2.49
CA CYS A 43 11.59 -6.23 1.25
C CYS A 43 11.68 -7.76 1.20
N GLU A 44 12.12 -8.40 2.27
CA GLU A 44 12.20 -9.86 2.35
C GLU A 44 10.82 -10.53 2.19
N PHE A 45 9.80 -10.01 2.88
CA PHE A 45 8.44 -10.50 2.78
C PHE A 45 7.90 -10.36 1.35
N SER A 46 8.04 -9.16 0.79
CA SER A 46 7.53 -8.80 -0.53
C SER A 46 8.20 -9.62 -1.63
N SER A 47 9.52 -9.81 -1.56
CA SER A 47 10.28 -10.62 -2.52
C SER A 47 9.85 -12.09 -2.56
N ARG A 48 9.21 -12.61 -1.51
CA ARG A 48 8.69 -13.98 -1.49
C ARG A 48 7.29 -14.07 -2.09
N ILE A 49 6.47 -13.04 -1.92
CA ILE A 49 5.11 -13.02 -2.48
C ILE A 49 5.06 -12.53 -3.93
N THR A 50 6.14 -11.95 -4.47
CA THR A 50 6.24 -11.55 -5.89
C THR A 50 6.03 -12.73 -6.85
N GLU A 51 6.23 -13.97 -6.41
CA GLU A 51 5.90 -15.16 -7.22
C GLU A 51 4.41 -15.19 -7.62
N LYS A 52 3.53 -14.75 -6.71
CA LYS A 52 2.08 -14.71 -6.94
C LYS A 52 1.58 -13.32 -7.36
N TRP A 53 2.25 -12.27 -6.89
CA TRP A 53 1.95 -10.87 -7.20
C TRP A 53 3.17 -10.13 -7.75
N PRO A 54 3.59 -10.42 -9.00
CA PRO A 54 4.85 -9.90 -9.56
C PRO A 54 4.81 -8.42 -9.95
N LYS A 55 3.61 -7.83 -10.11
CA LYS A 55 3.46 -6.43 -10.50
C LYS A 55 3.33 -5.57 -9.26
N ILE A 56 4.20 -4.57 -9.11
CA ILE A 56 4.12 -3.61 -8.02
C ILE A 56 3.76 -2.27 -8.63
N VAL A 57 2.61 -1.73 -8.23
CA VAL A 57 2.14 -0.43 -8.71
C VAL A 57 1.82 0.48 -7.56
N GLN A 58 2.02 1.77 -7.75
CA GLN A 58 1.64 2.78 -6.81
C GLN A 58 0.60 3.68 -7.43
N TRP A 59 -0.57 3.76 -6.80
CA TRP A 59 -1.52 4.82 -7.09
C TRP A 59 -1.25 6.01 -6.17
N HIS A 60 -1.33 7.21 -6.72
CA HIS A 60 -1.22 8.46 -5.97
C HIS A 60 -2.21 9.50 -6.52
N THR A 61 -2.84 10.27 -5.64
CA THR A 61 -3.76 11.35 -6.01
C THR A 61 -3.30 12.68 -5.45
N HIS A 62 -3.53 13.75 -6.22
CA HIS A 62 -3.33 15.10 -5.75
C HIS A 62 -4.50 15.53 -4.85
N LEU A 63 -4.22 16.32 -3.81
CA LEU A 63 -5.26 16.76 -2.87
C LEU A 63 -6.19 17.84 -3.45
N SER A 64 -5.78 18.51 -4.53
CA SER A 64 -6.50 19.63 -5.12
C SER A 64 -6.39 19.62 -6.65
N PRO A 65 -7.39 20.19 -7.36
CA PRO A 65 -7.29 20.39 -8.80
C PRO A 65 -6.18 21.39 -9.14
N CYS A 66 -5.72 21.37 -10.39
CA CYS A 66 -4.92 22.48 -10.93
C CYS A 66 -5.84 23.67 -11.22
N TYR A 67 -5.46 24.85 -10.75
CA TYR A 67 -6.21 26.11 -10.91
C TYR A 67 -5.77 26.90 -12.14
N SER A 68 -4.64 26.53 -12.77
CA SER A 68 -4.18 27.15 -14.01
C SER A 68 -3.63 26.16 -15.02
N LYS A 69 -3.62 26.56 -16.29
CA LYS A 69 -2.98 25.78 -17.37
C LYS A 69 -1.47 25.66 -17.19
N SER A 70 -0.84 26.64 -16.54
CA SER A 70 0.58 26.59 -16.22
C SER A 70 0.88 25.53 -15.17
N GLU A 71 0.07 25.42 -14.12
CA GLU A 71 0.19 24.35 -13.11
C GLU A 71 0.00 22.97 -13.76
N GLU A 72 -1.05 22.83 -14.58
CA GLU A 72 -1.34 21.59 -15.31
C GLU A 72 -0.15 21.17 -16.20
N TYR A 73 0.42 22.12 -16.93
CA TYR A 73 1.60 21.90 -17.78
C TYR A 73 2.84 21.51 -16.96
N ILE A 74 3.12 22.18 -15.84
CA ILE A 74 4.27 21.86 -14.98
C ILE A 74 4.13 20.45 -14.39
N LEU A 75 2.94 20.09 -13.93
CA LEU A 75 2.64 18.77 -13.38
C LEU A 75 2.88 17.67 -14.41
N GLN A 76 2.28 17.80 -15.60
CA GLN A 76 2.48 16.84 -16.70
C GLN A 76 3.95 16.76 -17.11
N LYS A 77 4.62 17.90 -17.28
CA LYS A 77 6.04 17.96 -17.65
C LYS A 77 6.93 17.26 -16.62
N ASN A 78 6.66 17.45 -15.33
CA ASN A 78 7.44 16.82 -14.26
C ASN A 78 7.21 15.31 -14.19
N PHE A 79 5.98 14.86 -14.42
CA PHE A 79 5.64 13.44 -14.51
C PHE A 79 6.34 12.78 -15.71
N TYR A 80 6.14 13.30 -16.93
CA TYR A 80 6.66 12.68 -18.16
C TYR A 80 8.19 12.65 -18.25
N LYS A 81 8.89 13.50 -17.49
CA LYS A 81 10.36 13.45 -17.36
C LYS A 81 10.86 12.20 -16.64
N LYS A 82 10.05 11.59 -15.78
CA LYS A 82 10.43 10.50 -14.88
C LYS A 82 9.59 9.24 -15.07
N SER A 83 8.49 9.31 -15.81
CA SER A 83 7.55 8.21 -16.02
C SER A 83 8.07 7.19 -17.04
N HIS A 84 7.66 5.94 -16.86
CA HIS A 84 7.80 4.88 -17.84
C HIS A 84 6.56 4.83 -18.78
N PRO A 85 6.67 4.18 -19.96
CA PRO A 85 5.56 4.12 -20.92
C PRO A 85 4.26 3.47 -20.39
N ALA A 86 4.35 2.64 -19.36
CA ALA A 86 3.20 1.97 -18.74
C ALA A 86 2.56 2.79 -17.60
N ASP A 87 3.16 3.93 -17.23
CA ASP A 87 2.65 4.78 -16.16
C ASP A 87 1.51 5.66 -16.67
N ILE A 88 0.55 5.92 -15.79
CA ILE A 88 -0.66 6.68 -16.08
C ILE A 88 -0.61 7.96 -15.27
N LEU A 89 -0.83 9.09 -15.93
CA LEU A 89 -1.21 10.35 -15.30
C LEU A 89 -2.47 10.84 -16.00
N ARG A 90 -3.56 10.98 -15.25
CA ARG A 90 -4.84 11.40 -15.81
C ARG A 90 -5.58 12.30 -14.84
N LYS A 91 -6.45 13.15 -15.42
CA LYS A 91 -7.35 14.01 -14.68
C LYS A 91 -8.69 13.30 -14.55
N ASN A 92 -9.27 13.26 -13.36
CA ASN A 92 -10.65 12.81 -13.19
C ASN A 92 -11.60 13.93 -13.64
N GLU A 93 -12.59 13.57 -14.47
CA GLU A 93 -13.52 14.54 -15.08
C GLU A 93 -14.48 15.18 -14.06
N PHE A 94 -14.82 14.46 -12.98
CA PHE A 94 -15.76 14.93 -11.95
C PHE A 94 -15.07 15.80 -10.91
N THR A 95 -13.93 15.35 -10.38
CA THR A 95 -13.22 16.07 -9.31
C THR A 95 -12.25 17.11 -9.84
N ASN A 96 -11.92 17.07 -11.13
CA ASN A 96 -10.84 17.84 -11.76
C ASN A 96 -9.44 17.62 -11.15
N ILE A 97 -9.28 16.60 -10.33
CA ILE A 97 -8.03 16.25 -9.67
C ILE A 97 -7.22 15.32 -10.56
N TYR A 98 -5.91 15.51 -10.59
CA TYR A 98 -4.99 14.56 -11.20
C TYR A 98 -4.71 13.41 -10.23
N SER A 99 -4.64 12.21 -10.79
CA SER A 99 -4.08 11.05 -10.10
C SER A 99 -3.15 10.32 -11.06
N GLN A 100 -2.25 9.53 -10.50
CA GLN A 100 -1.25 8.79 -11.23
C GLN A 100 -1.17 7.36 -10.75
N ILE A 101 -0.81 6.46 -11.67
CA ILE A 101 -0.43 5.08 -11.38
C ILE A 101 0.97 4.90 -11.95
N ILE A 102 1.92 4.56 -11.08
CA ILE A 102 3.32 4.34 -11.43
C ILE A 102 3.64 2.87 -11.22
N ASN A 103 4.27 2.24 -12.21
CA ASN A 103 4.83 0.90 -12.07
C ASN A 103 6.16 1.04 -11.31
N LEU A 104 6.22 0.42 -10.14
CA LEU A 104 7.45 0.33 -9.36
C LEU A 104 8.28 -0.84 -9.84
N ASP A 105 9.54 -0.89 -9.41
CA ASP A 105 10.39 -2.04 -9.68
C ASP A 105 9.76 -3.33 -9.14
N CYS A 106 9.82 -4.41 -9.91
CA CYS A 106 9.27 -5.69 -9.46
C CYS A 106 10.14 -6.33 -8.36
N ASN A 107 11.38 -5.88 -8.20
CA ASN A 107 12.24 -6.22 -7.07
C ASN A 107 12.04 -5.20 -5.93
N PRO A 108 11.41 -5.61 -4.81
CA PRO A 108 11.18 -4.73 -3.65
C PRO A 108 12.45 -4.06 -3.10
N LEU A 109 13.62 -4.68 -3.28
CA LEU A 109 14.91 -4.14 -2.83
C LEU A 109 15.37 -2.90 -3.63
N GLN A 110 14.81 -2.68 -4.82
CA GLN A 110 15.15 -1.56 -5.70
C GLN A 110 14.14 -0.41 -5.60
N ILE A 111 13.07 -0.57 -4.80
CA ILE A 111 12.07 0.47 -4.60
C ILE A 111 12.60 1.51 -3.62
N ASN A 112 12.39 2.79 -3.93
CA ASN A 112 12.67 3.86 -2.97
C ASN A 112 11.65 3.84 -1.82
N PRO A 113 12.06 3.65 -0.55
CA PRO A 113 11.18 3.69 0.61
C PRO A 113 10.34 4.98 0.72
N ASP A 114 10.90 6.12 0.33
CA ASP A 114 10.23 7.43 0.43
C ASP A 114 8.91 7.47 -0.34
N CYS A 115 8.81 6.69 -1.43
CA CYS A 115 7.59 6.62 -2.21
C CYS A 115 6.43 6.00 -1.41
N MET A 116 6.70 5.16 -0.40
CA MET A 116 5.68 4.41 0.35
C MET A 116 5.12 5.15 1.58
N ALA A 117 5.66 6.32 1.92
CA ALA A 117 5.33 7.05 3.16
C ALA A 117 4.05 7.92 3.07
N CYS A 118 3.47 8.13 1.88
CA CYS A 118 2.32 9.03 1.65
C CYS A 118 0.95 8.34 1.84
N TYR A 119 0.66 7.79 3.02
CA TYR A 119 -0.44 6.85 3.25
C TYR A 119 -1.87 7.37 3.01
N ARG A 120 -2.13 8.69 3.08
CA ARG A 120 -3.47 9.26 2.82
C ARG A 120 -3.76 9.56 1.36
N THR A 121 -2.73 9.71 0.55
CA THR A 121 -2.83 10.12 -0.85
C THR A 121 -2.22 9.11 -1.80
N SER A 122 -1.68 8.01 -1.28
CA SER A 122 -1.12 6.93 -2.07
C SER A 122 -1.41 5.56 -1.47
N VAL A 123 -1.42 4.56 -2.33
CA VAL A 123 -1.43 3.16 -1.94
C VAL A 123 -0.54 2.38 -2.89
N THR A 124 0.30 1.51 -2.34
CA THR A 124 1.07 0.55 -3.14
C THR A 124 0.27 -0.74 -3.23
N LEU A 125 0.19 -1.32 -4.42
CA LEU A 125 -0.52 -2.55 -4.69
C LEU A 125 0.44 -3.55 -5.32
N MET A 126 0.46 -4.75 -4.75
CA MET A 126 1.04 -5.91 -5.42
C MET A 126 -0.08 -6.66 -6.11
N GLN A 127 0.07 -6.85 -7.42
CA GLN A 127 -0.94 -7.33 -8.32
C GLN A 127 -0.47 -8.58 -9.06
N ASN A 128 -1.40 -9.47 -9.39
CA ASN A 128 -1.09 -10.61 -10.24
C ASN A 128 -0.96 -10.17 -11.71
N ASN A 129 -0.48 -11.06 -12.58
CA ASN A 129 -0.27 -10.73 -13.99
C ASN A 129 -1.57 -10.38 -14.76
N GLU A 130 -2.71 -10.85 -14.27
CA GLU A 130 -4.02 -10.64 -14.88
C GLU A 130 -4.67 -9.31 -14.49
N SER A 131 -4.08 -8.54 -13.57
CA SER A 131 -4.61 -7.25 -13.15
C SER A 131 -4.53 -6.20 -14.27
N ASN A 132 -5.58 -5.39 -14.37
CA ASN A 132 -5.76 -4.35 -15.38
C ASN A 132 -5.63 -2.96 -14.74
N LEU A 133 -4.62 -2.18 -15.16
CA LEU A 133 -4.40 -0.83 -14.65
C LEU A 133 -5.52 0.15 -15.01
N GLU A 134 -6.24 -0.07 -16.11
CA GLU A 134 -7.40 0.76 -16.48
C GLU A 134 -8.57 0.56 -15.50
N HIS A 135 -8.78 -0.68 -15.05
CA HIS A 135 -9.78 -0.97 -14.03
C HIS A 135 -9.38 -0.33 -12.69
N LEU A 136 -8.10 -0.46 -12.32
CA LEU A 136 -7.56 0.20 -11.13
C LEU A 136 -7.74 1.73 -11.21
N TRP A 137 -7.41 2.33 -12.35
CA TRP A 137 -7.62 3.76 -12.60
C TRP A 137 -9.10 4.14 -12.41
N HIS A 138 -10.01 3.41 -13.05
CA HIS A 138 -11.43 3.72 -13.00
C HIS A 138 -11.95 3.76 -11.56
N ASN A 139 -11.59 2.76 -10.76
CA ASN A 139 -11.99 2.68 -9.36
C ASN A 139 -11.39 3.83 -8.54
N LEU A 140 -10.07 4.02 -8.64
CA LEU A 140 -9.36 4.92 -7.74
C LEU A 140 -9.44 6.39 -8.13
N SER A 141 -9.71 6.71 -9.40
CA SER A 141 -9.76 8.10 -9.88
C SER A 141 -10.83 8.96 -9.18
N THR A 142 -11.81 8.33 -8.54
CA THR A 142 -12.86 9.00 -7.77
C THR A 142 -12.42 9.38 -6.35
N LEU A 143 -11.33 8.81 -5.86
CA LEU A 143 -10.81 9.05 -4.52
C LEU A 143 -9.92 10.30 -4.50
N THR A 144 -10.26 11.23 -3.61
CA THR A 144 -9.44 12.43 -3.33
C THR A 144 -8.40 12.16 -2.25
N ASN A 145 -8.68 11.20 -1.38
CA ASN A 145 -7.79 10.66 -0.36
C ASN A 145 -8.28 9.25 0.03
N ILE A 146 -7.49 8.56 0.87
CA ILE A 146 -7.85 7.27 1.44
C ILE A 146 -8.02 7.47 2.95
N SER A 147 -9.27 7.63 3.38
CA SER A 147 -9.62 8.07 4.73
C SER A 147 -10.57 7.13 5.46
N LYS A 148 -11.21 6.20 4.74
CA LYS A 148 -12.18 5.26 5.29
C LYS A 148 -11.84 3.83 4.89
N THR A 149 -12.35 2.87 5.64
CA THR A 149 -12.23 1.45 5.33
C THR A 149 -12.91 1.06 4.01
N ASP A 150 -13.98 1.76 3.62
CA ASP A 150 -14.67 1.51 2.33
C ASP A 150 -13.80 1.88 1.12
N ASP A 151 -12.87 2.83 1.26
CA ASP A 151 -11.91 3.15 0.21
C ASP A 151 -11.00 1.94 -0.07
N PHE A 152 -10.64 1.16 0.95
CA PHE A 152 -9.88 -0.08 0.78
C PHE A 152 -10.69 -1.19 0.10
N LYS A 153 -12.00 -1.26 0.33
CA LYS A 153 -12.86 -2.19 -0.41
C LYS A 153 -12.87 -1.85 -1.90
N LEU A 154 -12.88 -0.56 -2.23
CA LEU A 154 -12.77 -0.09 -3.62
C LEU A 154 -11.39 -0.40 -4.22
N ILE A 155 -10.31 -0.17 -3.45
CA ILE A 155 -8.93 -0.48 -3.85
C ILE A 155 -8.73 -1.97 -4.13
N LEU A 156 -9.36 -2.83 -3.33
CA LEU A 156 -9.17 -4.28 -3.37
C LEU A 156 -10.32 -5.00 -4.09
N SER A 157 -11.16 -4.29 -4.84
CA SER A 157 -12.38 -4.87 -5.43
C SER A 157 -12.12 -5.96 -6.47
N ASP A 158 -10.92 -6.03 -7.04
CA ASP A 158 -10.54 -7.05 -8.02
C ASP A 158 -10.19 -8.41 -7.39
N GLU A 159 -10.08 -8.45 -6.06
CA GLU A 159 -9.67 -9.59 -5.25
C GLU A 159 -8.35 -10.25 -5.66
N LYS A 160 -7.60 -9.65 -6.57
CA LYS A 160 -6.33 -10.15 -7.13
C LYS A 160 -5.15 -9.32 -6.63
N SER A 161 -5.43 -8.22 -5.95
CA SER A 161 -4.44 -7.30 -5.43
C SER A 161 -4.26 -7.45 -3.92
N ILE A 162 -3.10 -7.04 -3.46
CA ILE A 162 -2.76 -6.83 -2.06
C ILE A 162 -2.33 -5.37 -1.90
N SER A 163 -2.95 -4.66 -0.96
CA SER A 163 -2.56 -3.31 -0.58
C SER A 163 -1.42 -3.36 0.42
N PHE A 164 -0.42 -2.52 0.19
CA PHE A 164 0.72 -2.29 1.05
C PHE A 164 0.84 -0.82 1.42
N ARG A 165 1.17 -0.58 2.69
CA ARG A 165 1.44 0.76 3.23
C ARG A 165 2.57 0.72 4.22
N PHE A 166 3.35 1.80 4.24
CA PHE A 166 4.28 2.07 5.30
C PHE A 166 3.86 3.28 6.09
N TYR A 167 4.03 3.18 7.40
CA TYR A 167 3.92 4.31 8.30
C TYR A 167 5.28 4.48 8.95
N ASP A 168 5.88 5.63 8.67
CA ASP A 168 7.05 6.10 9.40
C ASP A 168 6.54 6.75 10.69
N ALA A 169 6.55 5.99 11.78
CA ALA A 169 6.36 6.58 13.10
C ALA A 169 7.74 6.94 13.65
N GLU A 170 7.88 8.13 14.24
CA GLU A 170 9.16 8.63 14.79
C GLU A 170 9.85 7.64 15.76
N THR A 171 9.09 6.70 16.31
CA THR A 171 9.52 5.73 17.32
C THR A 171 9.60 4.29 16.81
N HIS A 172 9.05 3.95 15.64
CA HIS A 172 8.98 2.58 15.13
C HIS A 172 8.59 2.53 13.64
N GLY A 173 9.00 1.47 12.95
CA GLY A 173 8.54 1.19 11.59
C GLY A 173 7.29 0.33 11.59
N VAL A 174 6.29 0.73 10.81
CA VAL A 174 5.07 -0.07 10.59
C VAL A 174 4.88 -0.33 9.10
N ALA A 175 4.70 -1.60 8.73
CA ALA A 175 4.25 -1.97 7.40
C ALA A 175 2.92 -2.70 7.48
N GLN A 176 1.90 -2.25 6.76
CA GLN A 176 0.61 -2.89 6.71
C GLN A 176 0.30 -3.49 5.35
N LEU A 177 -0.32 -4.66 5.44
CA LEU A 177 -0.86 -5.43 4.36
C LEU A 177 -2.37 -5.56 4.55
N ILE A 178 -3.15 -5.19 3.53
CA ILE A 178 -4.59 -5.41 3.52
C ILE A 178 -4.96 -6.12 2.23
N CYS A 179 -5.69 -7.23 2.34
CA CYS A 179 -6.14 -8.00 1.18
C CYS A 179 -7.41 -8.79 1.49
N HIS A 180 -7.93 -9.47 0.48
CA HIS A 180 -8.99 -10.45 0.67
C HIS A 180 -8.50 -11.64 1.50
N SER A 181 -9.36 -12.13 2.41
CA SER A 181 -9.06 -13.22 3.35
C SER A 181 -8.71 -14.53 2.65
N LYS A 182 -9.18 -14.74 1.42
CA LYS A 182 -8.79 -15.87 0.57
C LYS A 182 -7.27 -15.98 0.32
N HIS A 183 -6.53 -14.89 0.47
CA HIS A 183 -5.07 -14.88 0.29
C HIS A 183 -4.30 -15.23 1.56
N LEU A 184 -4.97 -15.33 2.70
CA LEU A 184 -4.36 -15.63 4.00
C LEU A 184 -3.47 -16.88 4.02
N PRO A 185 -3.81 -18.00 3.36
CA PRO A 185 -2.93 -19.17 3.32
C PRO A 185 -1.55 -18.86 2.72
N SER A 186 -1.50 -18.11 1.61
CA SER A 186 -0.25 -17.71 0.96
C SER A 186 0.58 -16.75 1.84
N LEU A 187 -0.10 -15.86 2.57
CA LEU A 187 0.56 -14.95 3.50
C LEU A 187 1.17 -15.72 4.67
N ASN A 188 0.43 -16.66 5.26
CA ASN A 188 0.91 -17.49 6.36
C ASN A 188 2.15 -18.30 6.00
N GLU A 189 2.15 -18.88 4.80
CA GLU A 189 3.32 -19.60 4.29
C GLU A 189 4.54 -18.67 4.24
N THR A 190 4.36 -17.44 3.80
CA THR A 190 5.45 -16.45 3.74
C THR A 190 5.90 -16.04 5.13
N ILE A 191 4.97 -15.65 6.02
CA ILE A 191 5.24 -15.27 7.41
C ILE A 191 6.05 -16.37 8.12
N HIS A 192 5.67 -17.64 7.93
CA HIS A 192 6.38 -18.77 8.52
C HIS A 192 7.80 -18.93 7.95
N LYS A 193 7.99 -18.76 6.64
CA LYS A 193 9.31 -18.83 5.99
C LYS A 193 10.28 -17.75 6.46
N ILE A 194 9.79 -16.59 6.86
CA ILE A 194 10.61 -15.49 7.41
C ILE A 194 10.64 -15.47 8.94
N ASN A 195 10.05 -16.48 9.60
CA ASN A 195 10.08 -16.68 11.05
C ASN A 195 9.64 -15.45 11.88
N LEU A 196 8.55 -14.78 11.46
CA LEU A 196 8.00 -13.69 12.27
C LEU A 196 7.17 -14.23 13.43
N GLU A 197 7.35 -13.61 14.59
CA GLU A 197 6.53 -13.88 15.78
C GLU A 197 5.20 -13.11 15.70
N GLU A 198 4.10 -13.81 15.99
CA GLU A 198 2.78 -13.18 16.12
C GLU A 198 2.62 -12.62 17.54
N ILE A 199 2.32 -11.32 17.63
CA ILE A 199 1.92 -10.68 18.88
C ILE A 199 0.45 -10.28 18.83
N GLN A 200 -0.16 -10.19 20.01
CA GLN A 200 -1.52 -9.69 20.15
C GLN A 200 -1.52 -8.15 20.13
N GLN A 201 -2.65 -7.55 19.76
CA GLN A 201 -2.79 -6.08 19.68
C GLN A 201 -2.45 -5.38 21.00
N ASN A 202 -2.73 -6.00 22.15
CA ASN A 202 -2.38 -5.47 23.47
C ASN A 202 -0.87 -5.52 23.77
N GLY A 203 -0.09 -6.34 23.05
CA GLY A 203 1.36 -6.45 23.18
C GLY A 203 2.15 -5.39 22.40
N VAL A 204 1.48 -4.61 21.55
CA VAL A 204 2.10 -3.59 20.69
C VAL A 204 2.85 -2.54 21.49
N TYR A 205 2.22 -2.00 22.54
CA TYR A 205 2.82 -0.94 23.35
C TYR A 205 4.12 -1.43 24.00
N GLU A 206 4.09 -2.64 24.57
CA GLU A 206 5.25 -3.26 25.20
C GLU A 206 6.36 -3.51 24.18
N TYR A 207 6.04 -4.01 22.98
CA TYR A 207 7.02 -4.24 21.93
C TYR A 207 7.73 -2.95 21.49
N ILE A 208 6.99 -1.85 21.28
CA ILE A 208 7.55 -0.58 20.82
C ILE A 208 8.47 0.06 21.88
N HIS A 209 8.20 -0.15 23.17
CA HIS A 209 8.90 0.53 24.28
C HIS A 209 9.91 -0.34 25.03
N ARG A 210 10.21 -1.55 24.54
CA ARG A 210 11.28 -2.42 25.07
C ARG A 210 12.66 -1.96 24.59
#